data_AF-A0A1I0Q7K6-F1
#
_entry.id   AF-A0A1I0Q7K6-F1
#
_cell.length_a   1.000
_cell.length_b   1.000
_cell.length_c   1.000
_cell.angle_alpha   90.00
_cell.angle_beta   90.00
_cell.angle_gamma   90.00
#
_symmetry.space_group_name_H-M   'P 1'
#
loop_
_entity.id
_entity.type
_entity.pdbx_description
1 polymer ?
#
loop_
_entity_poly.entity_id
_entity_poly.type
_entity_poly.pdbx_seq_one_letter_code
_entity_poly.pdbx_strand_id
1 'polypeptide(L)'
;MNISIQQIQNRLNDHLFKDRILDNSFRGFWCEAMVAQALGQRCAIVGDGWFPWDLQIGPLTANFPDRVRVQVKNTARLQPWNLHDGIQSKASFNLTYRNLPKSLRFEERGIPCESRGFLCDAFILCEHPENDPRRANQKDPSQWRFYVLPVRGPNSAVTETEMQYLEGRLAAGSTSASTQRHPRTLAKGIRGRPQIHSIGIAELTLRNLKQALELA
;
A
#
# COMPACT_ATOMS: atom_id res chain seq x y z
N MET A 1 27.25 -32.30 -4.36
CA MET A 1 27.21 -31.07 -3.54
C MET A 1 25.78 -30.91 -3.06
N ASN A 2 25.52 -31.00 -1.75
CA ASN A 2 24.16 -30.83 -1.22
C ASN A 2 23.91 -29.34 -0.95
N ILE A 3 22.88 -28.78 -1.57
CA ILE A 3 22.42 -27.40 -1.36
C ILE A 3 21.31 -27.43 -0.31
N SER A 4 21.46 -26.65 0.76
CA SER A 4 20.45 -26.53 1.83
C SER A 4 19.53 -25.33 1.64
N ILE A 5 18.34 -25.40 2.24
CA ILE A 5 17.36 -24.30 2.25
C ILE A 5 17.97 -23.02 2.85
N GLN A 6 18.71 -23.15 3.97
CA GLN A 6 19.35 -22.01 4.62
C GLN A 6 20.37 -21.30 3.70
N GLN A 7 21.14 -22.07 2.91
CA GLN A 7 22.08 -21.48 1.95
C GLN A 7 21.35 -20.70 0.85
N ILE A 8 20.21 -21.20 0.37
CA ILE A 8 19.38 -20.50 -0.62
C ILE A 8 18.82 -19.21 -0.01
N GLN A 9 18.27 -19.26 1.20
CA GLN A 9 17.71 -18.10 1.91
C GLN A 9 18.77 -17.02 2.17
N ASN A 10 19.96 -17.40 2.63
CA ASN A 10 21.05 -16.45 2.86
C ASN A 10 21.46 -15.77 1.54
N ARG A 11 21.68 -16.55 0.47
CA ARG A 11 22.04 -16.00 -0.84
C ARG A 11 20.97 -15.07 -1.39
N LEU A 12 19.69 -15.39 -1.18
CA LEU A 12 18.58 -14.55 -1.59
C LEU A 12 18.55 -13.24 -0.79
N ASN A 13 18.66 -13.31 0.53
CA ASN A 13 18.71 -12.12 1.40
C ASN A 13 19.89 -11.21 1.03
N ASP A 14 21.08 -11.78 0.85
CA ASP A 14 22.26 -11.04 0.41
C ASP A 14 22.00 -10.36 -0.94
N HIS A 15 21.39 -11.05 -1.90
CA HIS A 15 21.09 -10.50 -3.21
C HIS A 15 20.04 -9.38 -3.17
N LEU A 16 18.94 -9.57 -2.43
CA LEU A 16 17.84 -8.62 -2.34
C LEU A 16 18.23 -7.37 -1.53
N PHE A 17 19.07 -7.52 -0.51
CA PHE A 17 19.38 -6.44 0.43
C PHE A 17 20.83 -5.94 0.35
N LYS A 18 21.63 -6.35 -0.65
CA LYS A 18 23.00 -5.83 -0.83
C LYS A 18 23.05 -4.30 -0.93
N ASP A 19 22.12 -3.71 -1.67
CA ASP A 19 22.13 -2.30 -2.01
C ASP A 19 21.22 -1.49 -1.08
N ARG A 20 21.50 -0.19 -0.98
CA ARG A 20 20.66 0.77 -0.24
C ARG A 20 19.39 1.14 -0.99
N ILE A 21 19.38 0.98 -2.32
CA ILE A 21 18.25 1.28 -3.19
C ILE A 21 17.61 -0.04 -3.58
N LEU A 22 16.32 -0.19 -3.31
CA LEU A 22 15.60 -1.44 -3.53
C LEU A 22 15.09 -1.53 -4.96
N ASP A 23 15.14 -2.73 -5.54
CA ASP A 23 14.51 -2.99 -6.83
C ASP A 23 12.99 -2.89 -6.70
N ASN A 24 12.38 -2.43 -7.78
CA ASN A 24 10.95 -2.19 -7.85
C ASN A 24 10.13 -3.45 -7.60
N SER A 25 10.66 -4.60 -8.00
CA SER A 25 10.02 -5.90 -7.89
C SER A 25 9.83 -6.31 -6.42
N PHE A 26 10.71 -5.88 -5.51
CA PHE A 26 10.65 -6.28 -4.10
C PHE A 26 10.42 -5.13 -3.11
N ARG A 27 10.55 -3.87 -3.55
CA ARG A 27 10.23 -2.70 -2.71
C ARG A 27 8.78 -2.71 -2.20
N GLY A 28 7.86 -3.29 -2.96
CA GLY A 28 6.47 -3.52 -2.51
C GLY A 28 6.42 -4.35 -1.23
N PHE A 29 6.98 -5.56 -1.28
CA PHE A 29 7.06 -6.46 -0.13
C PHE A 29 7.80 -5.84 1.06
N TRP A 30 8.86 -5.07 0.81
CA TRP A 30 9.55 -4.32 1.87
C TRP A 30 8.63 -3.31 2.57
N CYS A 31 7.87 -2.53 1.80
CA CYS A 31 6.90 -1.58 2.36
C CYS A 31 5.77 -2.28 3.11
N GLU A 32 5.25 -3.39 2.59
CA GLU A 32 4.23 -4.19 3.27
C GLU A 32 4.73 -4.71 4.62
N ALA A 33 5.92 -5.31 4.65
CA ALA A 33 6.55 -5.79 5.88
C ALA A 33 6.83 -4.66 6.88
N MET A 34 7.32 -3.51 6.40
CA MET A 34 7.56 -2.34 7.24
C MET A 34 6.27 -1.79 7.87
N VAL A 35 5.19 -1.69 7.09
CA VAL A 35 3.88 -1.25 7.57
C VAL A 35 3.30 -2.27 8.56
N ALA A 36 3.34 -3.56 8.24
CA ALA A 36 2.86 -4.61 9.13
C ALA A 36 3.61 -4.60 10.48
N GLN A 37 4.93 -4.45 10.44
CA GLN A 37 5.77 -4.35 11.63
C GLN A 37 5.41 -3.13 12.50
N ALA A 38 5.09 -1.99 11.88
CA ALA A 38 4.70 -0.77 12.60
C ALA A 38 3.30 -0.87 13.22
N LEU A 39 2.36 -1.51 12.52
CA LEU A 39 1.01 -1.78 13.03
C LEU A 39 0.98 -2.87 14.12
N GLY A 40 2.05 -3.67 14.22
CA GLY A 40 2.31 -4.63 15.29
C GLY A 40 1.72 -6.02 15.04
N GLN A 41 1.83 -6.89 16.04
CA GLN A 41 1.54 -8.34 15.92
C GLN A 41 0.10 -8.69 15.48
N ARG A 42 -0.84 -7.75 15.60
CA ARG A 42 -2.23 -7.95 15.16
C ARG A 42 -2.42 -7.75 13.66
N CYS A 43 -1.41 -7.24 12.96
CA CYS A 43 -1.41 -7.01 11.53
C CYS A 43 -0.76 -8.21 10.83
N ALA A 44 -1.56 -8.99 10.10
CA ALA A 44 -1.06 -10.06 9.25
C ALA A 44 -0.78 -9.54 7.84
N ILE A 45 0.27 -10.06 7.20
CA ILE A 45 0.47 -9.95 5.75
C ILE A 45 -0.34 -11.07 5.10
N VAL A 46 -1.25 -10.72 4.20
CA VAL A 46 -2.19 -11.64 3.54
C VAL A 46 -2.15 -11.51 2.01
N GLY A 47 -1.36 -10.57 1.48
CA GLY A 47 -1.26 -10.20 0.07
C GLY A 47 -0.73 -11.29 -0.88
N ASP A 48 -0.52 -12.52 -0.44
CA ASP A 48 0.16 -13.57 -1.20
C ASP A 48 -0.49 -13.78 -2.58
N GLY A 49 0.24 -13.38 -3.64
CA GLY A 49 -0.09 -13.59 -5.06
C GLY A 49 -1.22 -12.72 -5.62
N TRP A 50 -2.47 -12.99 -5.21
CA TRP A 50 -3.68 -12.44 -5.83
C TRP A 50 -4.71 -11.93 -4.83
N PHE A 51 -4.36 -11.89 -3.55
CA PHE A 51 -5.26 -11.40 -2.53
C PHE A 51 -5.61 -9.92 -2.80
N PRO A 52 -6.87 -9.48 -2.61
CA PRO A 52 -7.28 -8.16 -3.06
C PRO A 52 -6.73 -7.00 -2.22
N TRP A 53 -6.12 -7.29 -1.07
CA TRP A 53 -5.43 -6.36 -0.18
C TRP A 53 -4.18 -7.02 0.41
N ASP A 54 -3.26 -6.22 0.95
CA ASP A 54 -1.93 -6.73 1.31
C ASP A 54 -1.85 -7.09 2.80
N LEU A 55 -2.50 -6.30 3.66
CA LEU A 55 -2.44 -6.46 5.11
C LEU A 55 -3.83 -6.51 5.73
N GLN A 56 -3.93 -7.20 6.87
CA GLN A 56 -5.19 -7.34 7.59
C GLN A 56 -5.02 -7.24 9.10
N ILE A 57 -5.91 -6.52 9.75
CA ILE A 57 -6.12 -6.55 11.19
C ILE A 57 -7.44 -7.25 11.47
N GLY A 58 -7.41 -8.22 12.38
CA GLY A 58 -8.59 -9.00 12.77
C GLY A 58 -8.81 -10.27 11.93
N PRO A 59 -9.84 -11.07 12.27
CA PRO A 59 -10.07 -12.38 11.66
C PRO A 59 -10.45 -12.28 10.17
N LEU A 60 -9.98 -13.23 9.36
CA LEU A 60 -10.24 -13.28 7.91
C LEU A 60 -11.73 -13.34 7.55
N THR A 61 -12.53 -13.97 8.38
CA THR A 61 -13.97 -14.16 8.18
C THR A 61 -14.83 -13.02 8.75
N ALA A 62 -14.23 -12.04 9.43
CA ALA A 62 -14.96 -10.91 9.98
C ALA A 62 -15.21 -9.81 8.93
N ASN A 63 -16.17 -8.93 9.22
CA ASN A 63 -16.47 -7.74 8.42
C ASN A 63 -15.85 -6.50 9.07
N PHE A 64 -15.79 -5.40 8.32
CA PHE A 64 -15.52 -4.10 8.91
C PHE A 64 -16.62 -3.75 9.93
N PRO A 65 -16.30 -3.23 11.14
CA PRO A 65 -14.99 -2.74 11.59
C PRO A 65 -14.09 -3.77 12.31
N ASP A 66 -14.60 -4.98 12.60
CA ASP A 66 -13.84 -6.01 13.33
C ASP A 66 -12.65 -6.57 12.51
N ARG A 67 -12.75 -6.46 11.18
CA ARG A 67 -11.66 -6.69 10.23
C ARG A 67 -11.35 -5.40 9.47
N VAL A 68 -10.08 -4.99 9.49
CA VAL A 68 -9.57 -3.87 8.70
C VAL A 68 -8.62 -4.40 7.64
N ARG A 69 -8.93 -4.11 6.38
CA ARG A 69 -8.13 -4.50 5.21
C ARG A 69 -7.34 -3.30 4.73
N VAL A 70 -6.06 -3.50 4.48
CA VAL A 70 -5.16 -2.43 4.05
C VAL A 70 -4.46 -2.81 2.76
N GLN A 71 -4.51 -1.92 1.77
CA GLN A 71 -3.65 -1.99 0.60
C GLN A 71 -2.49 -1.01 0.76
N VAL A 72 -1.27 -1.53 0.69
CA VAL A 72 -0.03 -0.76 0.66
C VAL A 72 0.29 -0.39 -0.78
N LYS A 73 0.75 0.85 -0.99
CA LYS A 73 1.35 1.29 -2.26
C LYS A 73 2.64 2.00 -1.95
N ASN A 74 3.64 1.87 -2.81
CA ASN A 74 4.92 2.54 -2.63
C ASN A 74 5.34 3.37 -3.85
N THR A 75 6.17 4.38 -3.59
CA THR A 75 6.88 5.13 -4.62
C THR A 75 8.20 5.62 -4.04
N ALA A 76 9.21 5.79 -4.89
CA ALA A 76 10.52 6.31 -4.49
C ALA A 76 11.04 7.28 -5.54
N ARG A 77 11.78 8.31 -5.14
CA ARG A 77 12.39 9.26 -6.10
C ARG A 77 13.52 8.61 -6.89
N LEU A 78 14.33 7.80 -6.19
CA LEU A 78 15.40 7.01 -6.78
C LEU A 78 14.92 5.59 -7.08
N GLN A 79 15.30 5.13 -8.27
CA GLN A 79 15.05 3.81 -8.83
C GLN A 79 16.42 3.21 -9.19
N PRO A 80 16.61 1.89 -9.16
CA PRO A 80 17.91 1.30 -9.49
C PRO A 80 18.47 1.76 -10.84
N TRP A 81 17.61 1.93 -11.84
CA TRP A 81 18.01 2.33 -13.20
C TRP A 81 18.26 3.82 -13.38
N ASN A 82 17.82 4.70 -12.47
CA ASN A 82 17.98 6.15 -12.63
C ASN A 82 19.10 6.74 -11.74
N LEU A 83 19.91 5.87 -11.12
CA LEU A 83 21.01 6.27 -10.25
C LEU A 83 22.11 7.03 -11.00
N HIS A 84 22.28 6.76 -12.29
CA HIS A 84 23.37 7.32 -13.11
C HIS A 84 22.92 8.49 -13.99
N ASP A 85 21.65 8.51 -14.42
CA ASP A 85 21.15 9.47 -15.41
C ASP A 85 20.55 10.74 -14.77
N GLY A 86 20.42 10.78 -13.43
CA GLY A 86 19.87 11.92 -12.69
C GLY A 86 18.38 12.20 -12.90
N ILE A 87 17.68 11.39 -13.72
CA ILE A 87 16.26 11.56 -14.03
C ILE A 87 15.41 11.07 -12.86
N GLN A 88 14.84 12.01 -12.11
CA GLN A 88 14.04 11.71 -10.93
C GLN A 88 12.64 11.19 -11.28
N SER A 89 12.20 10.16 -10.57
CA SER A 89 10.82 9.67 -10.69
C SER A 89 9.83 10.65 -10.06
N LYS A 90 8.73 10.93 -10.77
CA LYS A 90 7.60 11.68 -10.20
C LYS A 90 6.81 10.74 -9.31
N ALA A 91 6.78 11.04 -8.00
CA ALA A 91 6.01 10.26 -7.04
C ALA A 91 4.50 10.30 -7.37
N SER A 92 3.91 9.13 -7.57
CA SER A 92 2.48 8.94 -7.80
C SER A 92 2.03 7.59 -7.26
N PHE A 93 0.77 7.52 -6.85
CA PHE A 93 0.11 6.31 -6.40
C PHE A 93 -1.20 6.13 -7.16
N ASN A 94 -1.46 4.93 -7.64
CA ASN A 94 -2.74 4.55 -8.21
C ASN A 94 -3.58 3.86 -7.12
N LEU A 95 -4.75 4.42 -6.84
CA LEU A 95 -5.78 3.77 -6.03
C LEU A 95 -6.74 3.07 -6.99
N THR A 96 -6.68 1.74 -7.03
CA THR A 96 -7.37 0.94 -8.04
C THR A 96 -8.68 0.40 -7.52
N TYR A 97 -9.77 0.83 -8.16
CA TYR A 97 -11.12 0.31 -8.02
C TYR A 97 -11.33 -0.82 -9.03
N ARG A 98 -11.83 -1.97 -8.60
CA ARG A 98 -11.91 -3.16 -9.46
C ARG A 98 -13.02 -4.11 -9.06
N ASN A 99 -13.37 -5.00 -9.98
CA ASN A 99 -14.17 -6.17 -9.65
C ASN A 99 -13.40 -7.12 -8.72
N LEU A 100 -14.11 -7.80 -7.83
CA LEU A 100 -13.53 -8.85 -6.99
C LEU A 100 -12.82 -9.90 -7.87
N PRO A 101 -11.53 -10.22 -7.63
CA PRO A 101 -10.79 -11.22 -8.40
C PRO A 101 -11.52 -12.57 -8.44
N LYS A 102 -11.39 -13.29 -9.55
CA LYS A 102 -12.02 -14.61 -9.73
C LYS A 102 -11.50 -15.63 -8.72
N SER A 103 -10.21 -15.61 -8.38
CA SER A 103 -9.61 -16.48 -7.36
C SER A 103 -10.39 -16.46 -6.05
N LEU A 104 -10.65 -15.25 -5.51
CA LEU A 104 -11.44 -15.09 -4.28
C LEU A 104 -12.89 -15.56 -4.44
N ARG A 105 -13.48 -15.43 -5.63
CA ARG A 105 -14.86 -15.88 -5.89
C ARG A 105 -14.99 -17.41 -5.90
N PHE A 106 -13.94 -18.14 -6.28
CA PHE A 106 -14.02 -19.58 -6.53
C PHE A 106 -13.30 -20.43 -5.49
N GLU A 107 -12.13 -20.01 -5.03
CA GLU A 107 -11.22 -20.82 -4.21
C GLU A 107 -11.37 -20.53 -2.71
N GLU A 108 -11.75 -19.30 -2.34
CA GLU A 108 -11.85 -18.86 -0.94
C GLU A 108 -13.29 -18.50 -0.55
N ARG A 109 -14.20 -19.46 -0.82
CA ARG A 109 -15.63 -19.31 -0.51
C ARG A 109 -15.83 -19.01 0.98
N GLY A 110 -16.44 -17.86 1.28
CA GLY A 110 -16.83 -17.48 2.64
C GLY A 110 -16.02 -16.34 3.24
N ILE A 111 -14.98 -15.83 2.58
CA ILE A 111 -14.36 -14.57 2.99
C ILE A 111 -15.30 -13.42 2.60
N PRO A 112 -15.82 -12.64 3.57
CA PRO A 112 -16.68 -11.51 3.22
C PRO A 112 -15.89 -10.50 2.41
N CYS A 113 -16.39 -10.10 1.24
CA CYS A 113 -15.79 -9.05 0.43
C CYS A 113 -16.83 -8.50 -0.54
N GLU A 114 -16.72 -7.22 -0.87
CA GLU A 114 -17.57 -6.57 -1.86
C GLU A 114 -17.30 -7.15 -3.26
N SER A 115 -18.35 -7.24 -4.09
CA SER A 115 -18.24 -7.79 -5.45
C SER A 115 -17.41 -6.91 -6.39
N ARG A 116 -17.25 -5.63 -6.03
CA ARG A 116 -16.35 -4.63 -6.61
C ARG A 116 -16.07 -3.54 -5.58
N GLY A 117 -14.98 -2.81 -5.75
CA GLY A 117 -14.56 -1.81 -4.78
C GLY A 117 -13.10 -1.42 -4.94
N PHE A 118 -12.59 -0.63 -4.02
CA PHE A 118 -11.15 -0.63 -3.71
C PHE A 118 -10.71 -1.94 -3.02
N LEU A 119 -11.68 -2.72 -2.52
CA LEU A 119 -11.51 -4.02 -1.84
C LEU A 119 -10.64 -3.96 -0.57
N CYS A 120 -10.39 -2.77 -0.06
CA CYS A 120 -9.74 -2.49 1.21
C CYS A 120 -10.55 -1.43 1.97
N ASP A 121 -10.18 -1.19 3.23
CA ASP A 121 -10.81 -0.17 4.08
C ASP A 121 -9.91 1.08 4.20
N ALA A 122 -8.59 0.91 4.06
CA ALA A 122 -7.64 1.99 3.90
C ALA A 122 -6.52 1.65 2.90
N PHE A 123 -5.95 2.68 2.29
CA PHE A 123 -4.63 2.61 1.68
C PHE A 123 -3.58 3.15 2.65
N ILE A 124 -2.40 2.52 2.68
CA ILE A 124 -1.20 3.10 3.29
C ILE A 124 -0.19 3.35 2.16
N LEU A 125 0.06 4.62 1.88
CA LEU A 125 0.98 5.04 0.82
C LEU A 125 2.36 5.31 1.42
N CYS A 126 3.38 4.64 0.90
CA CYS A 126 4.77 4.75 1.32
C CYS A 126 5.56 5.58 0.29
N GLU A 127 6.04 6.77 0.66
CA GLU A 127 6.93 7.57 -0.17
C GLU A 127 8.35 7.52 0.41
N HIS A 128 9.34 7.16 -0.41
CA HIS A 128 10.75 7.44 -0.14
C HIS A 128 11.16 8.72 -0.90
N PRO A 129 11.31 9.86 -0.20
CA PRO A 129 11.44 11.17 -0.83
C PRO A 129 12.89 11.56 -1.15
N GLU A 130 13.88 10.86 -0.61
CA GLU A 130 15.30 11.18 -0.77
C GLU A 130 15.73 11.01 -2.23
N ASN A 131 16.45 12.01 -2.73
CA ASN A 131 16.85 12.11 -4.13
C ASN A 131 18.37 12.13 -4.31
N ASP A 132 19.14 12.21 -3.22
CA ASP A 132 20.59 12.04 -3.24
C ASP A 132 20.98 10.56 -3.05
N PRO A 133 21.57 9.89 -4.07
CA PRO A 133 22.01 8.50 -3.97
C PRO A 133 23.03 8.24 -2.85
N ARG A 134 23.74 9.28 -2.38
CA ARG A 134 24.71 9.15 -1.28
C ARG A 134 24.03 9.03 0.08
N ARG A 135 22.83 9.60 0.23
CA ARG A 135 22.06 9.65 1.47
C ARG A 135 20.93 8.63 1.49
N ALA A 136 20.37 8.33 0.33
CA ALA A 136 19.24 7.42 0.19
C ALA A 136 19.57 6.02 0.71
N ASN A 137 18.74 5.56 1.63
CA ASN A 137 18.68 4.19 2.08
C ASN A 137 17.20 3.78 2.21
N GLN A 138 16.69 3.11 1.18
CA GLN A 138 15.32 2.62 1.14
C GLN A 138 15.07 1.46 2.13
N LYS A 139 16.12 0.87 2.69
CA LYS A 139 16.03 -0.11 3.79
C LYS A 139 15.90 0.54 5.17
N ASP A 140 16.08 1.85 5.28
CA ASP A 140 15.94 2.56 6.55
C ASP A 140 14.50 3.08 6.69
N PRO A 141 13.68 2.52 7.61
CA PRO A 141 12.29 2.92 7.79
C PRO A 141 12.12 4.40 8.13
N SER A 142 13.12 5.03 8.75
CA SER A 142 13.05 6.44 9.14
C SER A 142 13.08 7.40 7.95
N GLN A 143 13.54 6.93 6.78
CA GLN A 143 13.56 7.72 5.54
C GLN A 143 12.22 7.68 4.79
N TRP A 144 11.23 6.92 5.25
CA TRP A 144 9.94 6.79 4.61
C TRP A 144 8.89 7.72 5.21
N ARG A 145 8.01 8.22 4.35
CA ARG A 145 6.80 8.97 4.70
C ARG A 145 5.59 8.12 4.41
N PHE A 146 4.64 8.11 5.35
CA PHE A 146 3.43 7.31 5.25
C PHE A 146 2.19 8.19 5.18
N TYR A 147 1.24 7.83 4.33
CA TYR A 147 -0.06 8.49 4.25
C TYR A 147 -1.15 7.45 4.46
N VAL A 148 -2.02 7.67 5.45
CA VAL A 148 -3.17 6.81 5.73
C VAL A 148 -4.40 7.39 5.05
N LEU A 149 -4.99 6.62 4.15
CA LEU A 149 -6.10 7.04 3.29
C LEU A 149 -7.30 6.09 3.50
N PRO A 150 -8.24 6.42 4.40
CA PRO A 150 -9.53 5.74 4.46
C PRO A 150 -10.23 5.79 3.09
N VAL A 151 -10.97 4.75 2.72
CA VAL A 151 -11.78 4.75 1.48
C VAL A 151 -13.29 4.78 1.72
N ARG A 152 -13.68 4.85 2.99
CA ARG A 152 -15.06 4.89 3.48
C ARG A 152 -15.15 5.77 4.72
N GLY A 153 -16.37 6.12 5.11
CA GLY A 153 -16.62 7.01 6.23
C GLY A 153 -16.33 8.48 5.91
N PRO A 154 -16.54 9.39 6.86
CA PRO A 154 -16.42 10.83 6.64
C PRO A 154 -14.97 11.28 6.42
N ASN A 155 -13.97 10.52 6.87
CA ASN A 155 -12.55 10.76 6.58
C ASN A 155 -12.08 10.13 5.26
N SER A 156 -13.00 9.71 4.39
CA SER A 156 -12.65 9.12 3.09
C SER A 156 -11.72 10.04 2.28
N ALA A 157 -10.60 9.47 1.85
CA ALA A 157 -9.65 10.12 0.96
C ALA A 157 -10.10 10.10 -0.51
N VAL A 158 -11.30 9.58 -0.81
CA VAL A 158 -11.88 9.47 -2.16
C VAL A 158 -13.18 10.26 -2.20
N THR A 159 -13.28 11.19 -3.15
CA THR A 159 -14.47 12.05 -3.27
C THR A 159 -15.62 11.32 -3.96
N GLU A 160 -16.84 11.81 -3.79
CA GLU A 160 -18.02 11.26 -4.45
C GLU A 160 -17.89 11.30 -5.98
N THR A 161 -17.36 12.40 -6.55
CA THR A 161 -17.10 12.50 -7.99
C THR A 161 -16.10 11.46 -8.48
N GLU A 162 -15.06 11.14 -7.69
CA GLU A 162 -14.13 10.06 -8.03
C GLU A 162 -14.83 8.70 -7.99
N MET A 163 -15.67 8.46 -6.98
CA MET A 163 -16.44 7.22 -6.89
C MET A 163 -17.38 7.04 -8.08
N GLN A 164 -18.13 8.09 -8.46
CA GLN A 164 -19.01 8.09 -9.62
C GLN A 164 -18.23 7.80 -10.91
N TYR A 165 -17.06 8.41 -11.09
CA TYR A 165 -16.17 8.14 -12.22
C TYR A 165 -15.73 6.67 -12.26
N LEU A 166 -15.23 6.14 -11.14
CA LEU A 166 -14.74 4.77 -11.05
C LEU A 166 -15.85 3.75 -11.32
N GLU A 167 -17.02 3.96 -10.72
CA GLU A 167 -18.22 3.13 -10.93
C GLU A 167 -18.70 3.19 -12.38
N GLY A 168 -18.76 4.39 -12.97
CA GLY A 168 -19.13 4.56 -14.37
C GLY A 168 -18.19 3.81 -15.33
N ARG A 169 -16.88 3.79 -15.04
CA ARG A 169 -15.89 3.03 -15.83
C ARG A 169 -16.14 1.52 -15.78
N LEU A 170 -16.45 0.98 -14.60
CA LEU A 170 -16.74 -0.45 -14.44
C LEU A 170 -18.09 -0.82 -15.06
N ALA A 171 -19.12 0.03 -14.90
CA ALA A 171 -20.42 -0.14 -15.54
C ALA A 171 -20.33 -0.14 -17.08
N ALA A 172 -19.40 0.65 -17.63
CA ALA A 172 -19.07 0.65 -19.06
C ALA A 172 -18.21 -0.55 -19.53
N GLY A 173 -17.97 -1.55 -18.67
CA GLY A 173 -17.27 -2.78 -19.02
C GLY A 173 -15.77 -2.81 -18.70
N SER A 174 -15.21 -1.79 -18.04
CA SER A 174 -13.81 -1.86 -17.57
C SER A 174 -13.68 -2.87 -16.42
N THR A 175 -12.61 -3.67 -16.40
CA THR A 175 -12.34 -4.61 -15.29
C THR A 175 -11.83 -3.89 -14.03
N SER A 176 -11.20 -2.73 -14.22
CA SER A 176 -10.75 -1.84 -13.17
C SER A 176 -10.66 -0.39 -13.66
N ALA A 177 -10.61 0.55 -12.73
CA ALA A 177 -10.33 1.96 -12.95
C ALA A 177 -9.48 2.48 -11.78
N SER A 178 -8.70 3.54 -11.98
CA SER A 178 -7.86 4.08 -10.92
C SER A 178 -8.00 5.58 -10.81
N THR A 179 -7.88 6.08 -9.58
CA THR A 179 -7.61 7.49 -9.31
C THR A 179 -6.19 7.65 -8.80
N GLN A 180 -5.57 8.81 -9.07
CA GLN A 180 -4.18 9.07 -8.72
C GLN A 180 -4.05 9.96 -7.49
N ARG A 181 -3.03 9.68 -6.69
CA ARG A 181 -2.57 10.51 -5.58
C ARG A 181 -1.11 10.88 -5.80
N HIS A 182 -0.79 12.15 -5.54
CA HIS A 182 0.59 12.62 -5.50
C HIS A 182 0.88 13.20 -4.11
N PRO A 183 2.06 12.94 -3.52
CA PRO A 183 2.47 13.52 -2.24
C PRO A 183 2.23 15.03 -2.14
N ARG A 184 2.61 15.78 -3.18
CA ARG A 184 2.43 17.25 -3.24
C ARG A 184 0.97 17.72 -3.16
N THR A 185 0.03 16.86 -3.57
CA THR A 185 -1.41 17.18 -3.58
C THR A 185 -2.13 16.63 -2.35
N LEU A 186 -1.63 15.54 -1.76
CA LEU A 186 -2.13 15.00 -0.50
C LEU A 186 -1.99 16.04 0.61
N ALA A 187 -0.79 16.62 0.75
CA ALA A 187 -0.51 17.61 1.78
C ALA A 187 -1.26 18.96 1.61
N LYS A 188 -1.94 19.19 0.48
CA LYS A 188 -2.72 20.42 0.25
C LYS A 188 -4.21 20.20 0.37
N GLY A 189 -4.71 19.01 0.02
CA GLY A 189 -6.12 18.81 -0.31
C GLY A 189 -6.47 19.57 -1.60
N ILE A 190 -6.93 18.88 -2.64
CA ILE A 190 -7.31 19.51 -3.90
C ILE A 190 -8.58 18.88 -4.44
N ARG A 191 -9.37 19.65 -5.19
CA ARG A 191 -10.56 19.15 -5.91
C ARG A 191 -11.53 18.41 -4.97
N GLY A 192 -11.78 18.98 -3.80
CA GLY A 192 -12.64 18.40 -2.77
C GLY A 192 -12.03 17.25 -1.95
N ARG A 193 -10.78 16.84 -2.24
CA ARG A 193 -10.07 15.85 -1.41
C ARG A 193 -9.61 16.49 -0.10
N PRO A 194 -9.70 15.78 1.04
CA PRO A 194 -9.17 16.28 2.30
C PRO A 194 -7.64 16.42 2.24
N GLN A 195 -7.11 17.25 3.12
CA GLN A 195 -5.68 17.35 3.35
C GLN A 195 -5.21 16.11 4.12
N ILE A 196 -4.14 15.48 3.65
CA ILE A 196 -3.54 14.30 4.27
C ILE A 196 -2.06 14.55 4.46
N HIS A 197 -1.66 14.64 5.72
CA HIS A 197 -0.27 14.82 6.12
C HIS A 197 0.46 13.48 6.11
N SER A 198 1.75 13.52 5.78
CA SER A 198 2.61 12.36 5.98
C SER A 198 2.94 12.22 7.46
N ILE A 199 3.02 10.97 7.92
CA ILE A 199 3.54 10.61 9.23
C ILE A 199 4.82 9.79 9.08
N GLY A 200 5.66 9.78 10.12
CA GLY A 200 6.82 8.91 10.20
C GLY A 200 6.47 7.48 10.64
N ILE A 201 7.44 6.57 10.55
CA ILE A 201 7.23 5.15 10.94
C ILE A 201 6.79 4.99 12.40
N ALA A 202 7.31 5.82 13.32
CA ALA A 202 6.97 5.76 14.74
C ALA A 202 5.51 6.17 15.02
N GLU A 203 4.92 6.98 14.15
CA GLU A 203 3.53 7.43 14.23
C GLU A 203 2.58 6.46 13.52
N LEU A 204 3.08 5.54 12.68
CA LEU A 204 2.29 4.55 11.98
C LEU A 204 1.89 3.40 12.90
N THR A 205 0.96 3.69 13.80
CA THR A 205 0.49 2.73 14.81
C THR A 205 -0.93 2.26 14.50
N LEU A 206 -1.31 1.11 15.06
CA LEU A 206 -2.69 0.62 14.97
C LEU A 206 -3.71 1.63 15.51
N ARG A 207 -3.36 2.38 16.57
CA ARG A 207 -4.20 3.44 17.14
C ARG A 207 -4.47 4.54 16.11
N ASN A 208 -3.43 5.04 15.44
CA ASN A 208 -3.56 6.12 14.47
C ASN A 208 -4.30 5.66 13.19
N LEU A 209 -4.10 4.40 12.77
CA LEU A 209 -4.90 3.80 11.69
C LEU A 209 -6.39 3.73 12.06
N LYS A 210 -6.71 3.24 13.26
CA LYS A 210 -8.08 3.18 13.77
C LYS A 210 -8.70 4.57 13.87
N GLN A 211 -7.97 5.55 14.40
CA GLN A 211 -8.44 6.93 14.48
C GLN A 211 -8.75 7.51 13.10
N ALA A 212 -7.90 7.27 12.09
CA ALA A 212 -8.15 7.70 10.72
C ALA A 212 -9.43 7.06 10.14
N LEU A 213 -9.72 5.82 10.54
CA LEU A 213 -10.93 5.07 10.18
C LEU A 213 -12.15 5.35 11.08
N GLU A 214 -12.01 6.26 12.06
CA GLU A 214 -13.04 6.56 13.08
C GLU A 214 -13.49 5.34 13.90
N LEU A 215 -12.55 4.44 14.18
CA LEU A 215 -12.77 3.28 15.03
C LEU A 215 -12.32 3.56 16.46
N ALA A 216 -13.08 3.05 17.43
CA ALA A 216 -12.73 3.06 18.85
C ALA A 216 -11.53 2.12 19.17
#